data_AF-A0A290XGH4-F1
#
_entry.id   AF-A0A290XGH4-F1
#
_cell.length_a   1.000
_cell.length_b   1.000
_cell.length_c   1.000
_cell.angle_alpha   90.00
_cell.angle_beta   90.00
_cell.angle_gamma   90.00
#
_symmetry.space_group_name_H-M   'P 1'
#
loop_
_entity.id
_entity.type
_entity.pdbx_description
1 polymer ?
#
loop_
_entity_poly.entity_id
_entity_poly.type
_entity_poly.pdbx_seq_one_letter_code
_entity_poly.pdbx_strand_id
1 'polypeptide(L)'
;MATRETTALLDVSLLRWMTQSTRVKTAHTIESEGRAQKFHVAQVLPREMPKGWKAEEVAILPELCMLERSGWLALFKSAELLSEEMRGWQVGQGLAGDLLSKIRFRYVPSPIERSRLMSLPSNTYNSKECQTDFFKMLLEANRRGDLQNLRRWPLTKFELQSVEEFGRFAEICSCLTESQYVDAWHLWTAERSGIDFFLTLDKRFVNAMTRTSRVSLLSRPIYPSDLVAIARCDDHDLLDMKSKE
;
A
#
# COMPACT_ATOMS: atom_id res chain seq x y z
N MET A 1 29.02 3.60 13.33
CA MET A 1 28.01 4.19 12.42
C MET A 1 26.70 3.49 12.69
N ALA A 2 25.62 4.22 12.99
CA ALA A 2 24.31 3.58 13.14
C ALA A 2 23.89 3.04 11.77
N THR A 3 23.63 1.73 11.68
CA THR A 3 23.01 1.11 10.52
C THR A 3 21.67 1.82 10.28
N ARG A 4 21.51 2.44 9.11
CA ARG A 4 20.24 3.05 8.70
C ARG A 4 19.21 1.92 8.61
N GLU A 5 18.11 2.07 9.32
CA GLU A 5 16.95 1.16 9.25
C GLU A 5 16.40 1.18 7.81
N THR A 6 16.17 -0.01 7.24
CA THR A 6 15.55 -0.15 5.92
C THR A 6 14.08 0.22 6.04
N THR A 7 13.53 0.98 5.09
CA THR A 7 12.16 1.48 5.15
C THR A 7 11.31 0.98 3.99
N ALA A 8 10.05 0.60 4.27
CA ALA A 8 9.12 0.18 3.24
C ALA A 8 7.69 0.70 3.45
N LEU A 9 7.06 1.19 2.38
CA LEU A 9 5.64 1.56 2.35
C LEU A 9 4.82 0.36 1.87
N LEU A 10 3.79 -0.05 2.62
CA LEU A 10 2.91 -1.14 2.21
C LEU A 10 1.75 -0.65 1.34
N ASP A 11 1.48 -1.38 0.27
CA ASP A 11 0.20 -1.35 -0.43
C ASP A 11 -0.93 -1.99 0.41
N VAL A 12 -2.15 -1.46 0.30
CA VAL A 12 -3.38 -2.03 0.90
C VAL A 12 -3.62 -3.45 0.41
N SER A 13 -3.21 -3.79 -0.81
CA SER A 13 -3.36 -5.15 -1.32
C SER A 13 -2.62 -6.17 -0.45
N LEU A 14 -1.47 -5.82 0.13
CA LEU A 14 -0.69 -6.66 1.05
C LEU A 14 -1.32 -6.75 2.44
N LEU A 15 -1.81 -5.63 2.98
CA LEU A 15 -2.44 -5.60 4.30
C LEU A 15 -3.61 -6.59 4.41
N ARG A 16 -4.37 -6.76 3.32
CA ARG A 16 -5.46 -7.75 3.24
C ARG A 16 -5.00 -9.19 3.43
N TRP A 17 -3.75 -9.50 3.07
CA TRP A 17 -3.18 -10.84 3.20
C TRP A 17 -2.40 -11.05 4.50
N MET A 18 -2.04 -9.96 5.19
CA MET A 18 -1.50 -10.04 6.54
C MET A 18 -2.56 -10.40 7.59
N THR A 19 -3.85 -10.27 7.24
CA THR A 19 -4.99 -10.78 8.01
C THR A 19 -5.45 -12.14 7.46
N GLN A 20 -5.40 -13.19 8.26
CA GLN A 20 -5.69 -14.57 7.83
C GLN A 20 -7.16 -14.99 7.94
N SER A 21 -8.08 -14.07 8.27
CA SER A 21 -9.52 -14.35 8.35
C SER A 21 -10.35 -13.34 7.55
N THR A 22 -11.52 -13.77 7.10
CA THR A 22 -12.49 -12.93 6.40
C THR A 22 -13.88 -13.12 7.00
N ARG A 23 -14.67 -12.03 7.07
CA ARG A 23 -16.07 -12.08 7.52
C ARG A 23 -16.97 -12.34 6.33
N VAL A 24 -17.64 -13.48 6.31
CA VAL A 24 -18.59 -13.88 5.27
C VAL A 24 -20.01 -13.72 5.81
N LYS A 25 -20.92 -13.17 4.99
CA LYS A 25 -22.37 -13.19 5.29
C LYS A 25 -22.97 -14.41 4.61
N THR A 26 -23.36 -15.40 5.40
CA THR A 26 -24.03 -16.60 4.91
C THR A 26 -25.53 -16.46 5.11
N ALA A 27 -26.31 -16.65 4.05
CA ALA A 27 -27.76 -16.70 4.15
C ALA A 27 -28.17 -18.10 4.61
N HIS A 28 -28.88 -18.17 5.73
CA HIS A 28 -29.49 -19.39 6.22
C HIS A 28 -31.00 -19.29 6.03
N THR A 29 -31.60 -20.32 5.43
CA THR A 29 -33.06 -20.45 5.36
C THR A 29 -33.47 -21.45 6.42
N ILE A 30 -34.37 -21.05 7.32
CA ILE A 30 -35.04 -21.98 8.24
C ILE A 30 -36.47 -22.14 7.73
N GLU A 31 -36.90 -23.39 7.57
CA GLU A 31 -38.28 -23.73 7.27
C GLU A 31 -38.99 -24.10 8.57
N SER A 32 -40.08 -23.41 8.89
CA SER A 32 -40.96 -23.75 10.01
C SER A 32 -42.40 -23.64 9.54
N GLU A 33 -43.18 -24.71 9.72
CA GLU A 33 -44.63 -24.77 9.42
C GLU A 33 -45.01 -24.21 8.03
N GLY A 34 -44.26 -24.60 6.99
CA GLY A 34 -44.53 -24.18 5.61
C GLY A 34 -44.14 -22.73 5.28
N ARG A 35 -43.48 -22.01 6.20
CA ARG A 35 -42.88 -20.69 5.94
C ARG A 35 -41.36 -20.79 5.96
N ALA A 36 -40.74 -20.35 4.87
CA ALA A 36 -39.29 -20.18 4.78
C ALA A 36 -38.91 -18.77 5.22
N GLN A 37 -38.06 -18.66 6.25
CA GLN A 37 -37.49 -17.39 6.69
C GLN A 37 -35.99 -17.38 6.42
N LYS A 38 -35.51 -16.34 5.73
CA LYS A 38 -34.09 -16.13 5.44
C LYS A 38 -33.47 -15.23 6.50
N PHE A 39 -32.36 -15.67 7.08
CA PHE A 39 -31.56 -14.91 8.03
C PHE A 39 -30.14 -14.78 7.48
N HIS A 40 -29.51 -13.63 7.67
CA HIS A 40 -28.11 -13.45 7.33
C HIS A 40 -27.27 -13.59 8.59
N VAL A 41 -26.42 -14.62 8.64
CA VAL A 41 -25.47 -14.82 9.72
C VAL A 41 -24.10 -14.36 9.26
N ALA A 42 -23.46 -13.53 10.06
CA ALA A 42 -22.06 -13.20 9.86
C ALA A 42 -21.18 -14.29 10.49
N GLN A 43 -20.30 -14.89 9.68
CA GLN A 43 -19.31 -15.87 10.13
C GLN A 43 -17.91 -15.35 9.84
N VAL A 44 -16.94 -15.70 10.69
CA VAL A 44 -15.51 -15.46 10.43
C VAL A 44 -14.92 -16.78 9.95
N LEU A 45 -14.37 -16.80 8.74
CA LEU A 45 -13.75 -17.97 8.14
C LEU A 45 -12.26 -17.69 7.88
N PRO A 46 -11.38 -18.71 7.98
CA PRO A 46 -10.02 -18.60 7.48
C PRO A 46 -10.02 -18.14 6.02
N ARG A 47 -9.10 -17.26 5.68
CA ARG A 47 -8.94 -16.79 4.30
C ARG A 47 -8.27 -17.89 3.49
N GLU A 48 -8.86 -18.25 2.35
CA GLU A 48 -8.21 -19.15 1.42
C GLU A 48 -6.93 -18.50 0.87
N MET A 49 -5.82 -19.25 0.92
CA MET A 49 -4.56 -18.82 0.33
C MET A 49 -4.74 -18.56 -1.17
N PRO A 50 -4.12 -17.51 -1.72
CA PRO A 50 -4.17 -17.28 -3.15
C PRO A 50 -3.47 -18.43 -3.88
N LYS A 51 -3.88 -18.69 -5.13
CA LYS A 51 -3.23 -19.69 -5.99
C LYS A 51 -2.15 -19.04 -6.88
N GLY A 52 -1.20 -19.85 -7.32
CA GLY A 52 -0.12 -19.44 -8.22
C GLY A 52 0.92 -18.56 -7.53
N TRP A 53 1.57 -17.68 -8.29
CA TRP A 53 2.72 -16.88 -7.82
C TRP A 53 2.44 -16.02 -6.58
N LYS A 54 1.18 -15.59 -6.37
CA LYS A 54 0.81 -14.82 -5.16
C LYS A 54 0.86 -15.66 -3.88
N ALA A 55 0.77 -16.99 -3.99
CA ALA A 55 0.86 -17.89 -2.84
C ALA A 55 2.24 -17.78 -2.17
N GLU A 56 3.28 -17.69 -3.00
CA GLU A 56 4.68 -17.58 -2.54
C GLU A 56 4.89 -16.25 -1.82
N GLU A 57 4.40 -15.14 -2.38
CA GLU A 57 4.51 -13.82 -1.74
C GLU A 57 3.73 -13.73 -0.41
N VAL A 58 2.55 -14.33 -0.35
CA VAL A 58 1.76 -14.35 0.89
C VAL A 58 2.41 -15.25 1.95
N ALA A 59 3.06 -16.34 1.54
CA ALA A 59 3.77 -17.22 2.46
C ALA A 59 5.01 -16.56 3.10
N ILE A 60 5.59 -15.54 2.47
CA ILE A 60 6.75 -14.78 2.98
C ILE A 60 6.37 -13.71 4.01
N LEU A 61 5.12 -13.27 4.06
CA LEU A 61 4.69 -12.19 4.97
C LEU A 61 5.09 -12.40 6.45
N PRO A 62 5.06 -13.62 7.03
CA PRO A 62 5.55 -13.83 8.39
C PRO A 62 7.01 -13.43 8.61
N GLU A 63 7.89 -13.69 7.63
CA GLU A 63 9.30 -13.30 7.72
C GLU A 63 9.48 -11.79 7.64
N LEU A 64 8.71 -11.12 6.80
CA LEU A 64 8.69 -9.66 6.72
C LEU A 64 8.27 -9.03 8.07
N CYS A 65 7.35 -9.67 8.78
CA CYS A 65 6.96 -9.27 10.13
C CYS A 65 8.08 -9.50 11.15
N MET A 66 8.90 -10.54 10.97
CA MET A 66 10.06 -10.79 11.81
C MET A 66 11.17 -9.74 11.58
N LEU A 67 11.39 -9.29 10.34
CA LEU A 67 12.32 -8.21 10.02
C LEU A 67 11.91 -6.87 10.65
N GLU A 68 10.61 -6.59 10.74
CA GLU A 68 10.14 -5.39 11.45
C GLU A 68 10.37 -5.50 12.95
N ARG A 69 10.05 -6.66 13.53
CA ARG A 69 10.25 -6.91 14.97
C ARG A 69 11.72 -6.93 15.39
N SER A 70 12.64 -7.28 14.49
CA SER A 70 14.08 -7.21 14.75
C SER A 70 14.64 -5.80 14.63
N GLY A 71 13.86 -4.84 14.12
CA GLY A 71 14.30 -3.47 13.86
C GLY A 71 15.14 -3.31 12.59
N TRP A 72 15.21 -4.34 11.73
CA TRP A 72 15.85 -4.23 10.42
C TRP A 72 14.97 -3.43 9.44
N LEU A 73 13.65 -3.60 9.55
CA LEU A 73 12.65 -2.99 8.67
C LEU A 73 11.72 -2.04 9.43
N ALA A 74 11.55 -0.81 8.95
CA ALA A 74 10.42 0.04 9.33
C ALA A 74 9.32 0.00 8.27
N LEU A 75 8.12 -0.39 8.72
CA LEU A 75 6.94 -0.44 7.89
C LEU A 75 6.10 0.84 7.99
N PHE A 76 5.73 1.39 6.85
CA PHE A 76 4.95 2.60 6.72
C PHE A 76 3.60 2.34 6.03
N LYS A 77 2.61 3.17 6.38
CA LYS A 77 1.33 3.32 5.68
C LYS A 77 1.10 4.79 5.32
N SER A 78 0.42 5.07 4.21
CA SER A 78 0.01 6.43 3.83
C SER A 78 -1.41 6.75 4.29
N ALA A 79 -1.71 8.04 4.44
CA ALA A 79 -3.04 8.53 4.80
C ALA A 79 -4.15 8.14 3.79
N GLU A 80 -3.81 8.00 2.51
CA GLU A 80 -4.74 7.51 1.50
C GLU A 80 -5.18 6.06 1.78
N LEU A 81 -4.27 5.22 2.27
CA LEU A 81 -4.55 3.82 2.61
C LEU A 81 -5.51 3.70 3.81
N LEU A 82 -5.47 4.64 4.77
CA LEU A 82 -6.45 4.70 5.86
C LEU A 82 -7.87 4.92 5.32
N SER A 83 -8.03 5.76 4.30
CA SER A 83 -9.33 6.03 3.67
C SER A 83 -9.87 4.78 2.95
N GLU A 84 -9.00 3.97 2.37
CA GLU A 84 -9.36 2.67 1.79
C GLU A 84 -9.68 1.62 2.85
N GLU A 85 -8.96 1.60 3.98
CA GLU A 85 -9.24 0.73 5.12
C GLU A 85 -10.64 0.98 5.69
N MET A 86 -11.13 2.23 5.68
CA MET A 86 -12.51 2.58 6.11
C MET A 86 -13.62 1.98 5.23
N ARG A 87 -13.32 1.48 4.01
CA ARG A 87 -14.27 0.71 3.19
C ARG A 87 -14.47 -0.73 3.69
N GLY A 88 -13.49 -1.27 4.41
CA GLY A 88 -13.53 -2.62 4.93
C GLY A 88 -14.15 -2.65 6.33
N TRP A 89 -15.08 -3.57 6.58
CA TRP A 89 -15.30 -4.03 7.94
C TRP A 89 -14.02 -4.71 8.41
N GLN A 90 -13.13 -3.99 9.08
CA GLN A 90 -11.98 -4.60 9.73
C GLN A 90 -12.49 -5.45 10.90
N VAL A 91 -12.61 -6.75 10.67
CA VAL A 91 -12.66 -7.76 11.71
C VAL A 91 -11.30 -8.43 11.70
N GLY A 92 -10.51 -8.08 12.70
CA GLY A 92 -9.19 -8.62 12.95
C GLY A 92 -8.86 -8.45 14.43
N GLN A 93 -9.78 -8.85 15.32
CA GLN A 93 -9.40 -9.23 16.66
C GLN A 93 -9.42 -10.76 16.72
N GLY A 94 -8.23 -11.31 16.95
CA GLY A 94 -7.85 -12.71 17.09
C GLY A 94 -8.91 -13.79 16.81
N LEU A 95 -8.65 -14.60 15.78
CA LEU A 95 -8.55 -16.06 15.88
C LEU A 95 -8.06 -16.62 14.53
N ALA A 96 -6.93 -17.36 14.60
CA ALA A 96 -6.08 -17.88 13.53
C ALA A 96 -5.18 -16.85 12.80
N GLY A 97 -3.96 -16.68 13.32
CA GLY A 97 -2.79 -16.15 12.59
C GLY A 97 -2.73 -14.65 12.32
N ASP A 98 -2.68 -13.85 13.37
CA ASP A 98 -2.42 -12.41 13.29
C ASP A 98 -0.92 -12.11 13.11
N LEU A 99 -0.47 -11.95 11.85
CA LEU A 99 0.89 -11.51 11.54
C LEU A 99 1.16 -10.08 11.99
N LEU A 100 0.11 -9.24 12.04
CA LEU A 100 0.17 -7.85 12.44
C LEU A 100 0.28 -7.66 13.95
N SER A 101 0.06 -8.73 14.72
CA SER A 101 0.24 -8.70 16.17
C SER A 101 1.65 -8.17 16.49
N LYS A 102 1.70 -7.05 17.22
CA LYS A 102 2.94 -6.39 17.66
C LYS A 102 3.78 -5.71 16.56
N ILE A 103 3.27 -5.55 15.34
CA ILE A 103 3.92 -4.69 14.32
C ILE A 103 3.60 -3.23 14.57
N ARG A 104 4.59 -2.34 14.43
CA ARG A 104 4.38 -0.89 14.52
C ARG A 104 4.43 -0.27 13.14
N PHE A 105 3.25 0.06 12.61
CA PHE A 105 3.18 0.89 11.41
C PHE A 105 3.47 2.35 11.76
N ARG A 106 4.39 2.94 11.00
CA ARG A 106 4.58 4.39 10.95
C ARG A 106 3.68 4.97 9.87
N TYR A 107 3.31 6.24 10.01
CA TYR A 107 2.43 6.91 9.06
C TYR A 107 3.18 7.98 8.27
N VAL A 108 2.90 8.04 6.97
CA VAL A 108 3.35 9.14 6.12
C VAL A 108 2.16 9.92 5.55
N PRO A 109 2.28 11.26 5.45
CA PRO A 109 1.24 12.09 4.84
C PRO A 109 1.10 11.80 3.34
N SER A 110 -0.10 12.02 2.78
CA SER A 110 -0.26 12.04 1.33
C SER A 110 0.50 13.24 0.74
N PRO A 111 1.15 13.11 -0.44
CA PRO A 111 1.77 14.24 -1.13
C PRO A 111 0.78 15.40 -1.36
N ILE A 112 -0.48 15.07 -1.66
CA ILE A 112 -1.59 16.03 -1.76
C ILE A 112 -2.82 15.35 -1.17
N GLU A 113 -3.42 15.93 -0.13
CA GLU A 113 -4.63 15.37 0.48
C GLU A 113 -5.88 15.67 -0.36
N ARG A 114 -6.51 14.62 -0.90
CA ARG A 114 -7.74 14.72 -1.71
C ARG A 114 -8.88 15.42 -0.97
N SER A 115 -9.00 15.16 0.33
CA SER A 115 -10.06 15.70 1.19
C SER A 115 -10.01 17.23 1.32
N ARG A 116 -8.85 17.85 1.03
CA ARG A 116 -8.74 19.32 0.97
C ARG A 116 -9.30 19.92 -0.30
N LEU A 117 -9.37 19.13 -1.38
CA LEU A 117 -9.75 19.58 -2.72
C LEU A 117 -11.13 19.06 -3.14
N MET A 118 -11.61 17.99 -2.50
CA MET A 118 -12.85 17.31 -2.84
C MET A 118 -13.73 17.19 -1.60
N SER A 119 -14.94 17.73 -1.68
CA SER A 119 -16.01 17.46 -0.71
C SER A 119 -17.04 16.54 -1.36
N LEU A 120 -16.86 15.22 -1.18
CA LEU A 120 -17.71 14.19 -1.75
C LEU A 120 -18.24 13.24 -0.67
N PRO A 121 -19.42 12.61 -0.89
CA PRO A 121 -19.89 11.52 -0.05
C PRO A 121 -18.87 10.37 0.03
N SER A 122 -18.74 9.73 1.21
CA SER A 122 -17.67 8.76 1.49
C SER A 122 -17.63 7.55 0.54
N ASN A 123 -18.77 7.11 0.02
CA ASN A 123 -18.84 6.01 -0.95
C ASN A 123 -18.18 6.38 -2.28
N THR A 124 -18.46 7.59 -2.78
CA THR A 124 -17.90 8.16 -4.01
C THR A 124 -16.45 8.56 -3.82
N TYR A 125 -16.12 9.27 -2.73
CA TYR A 125 -14.76 9.72 -2.42
C TYR A 125 -13.74 8.56 -2.39
N ASN A 126 -14.15 7.40 -1.88
CA ASN A 126 -13.28 6.24 -1.79
C ASN A 126 -13.23 5.38 -3.07
N SER A 127 -13.96 5.74 -4.14
CA SER A 127 -14.00 4.92 -5.36
C SER A 127 -12.69 4.99 -6.15
N LYS A 128 -12.34 3.89 -6.82
CA LYS A 128 -11.13 3.83 -7.65
C LYS A 128 -11.23 4.81 -8.82
N GLU A 129 -12.44 4.97 -9.33
CA GLU A 129 -12.78 5.94 -10.37
C GLU A 129 -12.51 7.36 -9.86
N CYS A 130 -13.00 7.71 -8.67
CA CYS A 130 -12.77 9.03 -8.07
C CYS A 130 -11.28 9.30 -7.80
N GLN A 131 -10.51 8.32 -7.34
CA GLN A 131 -9.05 8.43 -7.18
C GLN A 131 -8.37 8.67 -8.53
N THR A 132 -8.72 7.86 -9.54
CA THR A 132 -8.15 7.96 -10.89
C THR A 132 -8.46 9.31 -11.52
N ASP A 133 -9.71 9.76 -11.42
CA ASP A 133 -10.14 11.06 -11.93
C ASP A 133 -9.43 12.23 -11.24
N PHE A 134 -9.20 12.12 -9.93
CA PHE A 134 -8.40 13.09 -9.20
C PHE A 134 -6.96 13.16 -9.73
N PHE A 135 -6.29 12.02 -9.92
CA PHE A 135 -4.93 12.02 -10.45
C PHE A 135 -4.87 12.55 -11.89
N LYS A 136 -5.87 12.22 -12.73
CA LYS A 136 -6.00 12.77 -14.08
C LYS A 136 -6.16 14.29 -14.06
N MET A 137 -7.00 14.80 -13.17
CA MET A 137 -7.17 16.25 -12.98
C MET A 137 -5.84 16.92 -12.62
N LEU A 138 -5.07 16.34 -11.68
CA LEU A 138 -3.78 16.89 -11.29
C LEU A 138 -2.73 16.82 -12.43
N LEU A 139 -2.66 15.69 -13.14
CA LEU A 139 -1.77 15.54 -14.30
C LEU A 139 -2.08 16.56 -15.40
N GLU A 140 -3.36 16.79 -15.66
CA GLU A 140 -3.82 17.78 -16.63
C GLU A 140 -3.52 19.21 -16.16
N ALA A 141 -3.73 19.52 -14.88
CA ALA A 141 -3.38 20.82 -14.31
C ALA A 141 -1.85 21.07 -14.38
N ASN A 142 -1.04 20.04 -14.13
CA ASN A 142 0.41 20.12 -14.29
C ASN A 142 0.80 20.36 -15.75
N ARG A 143 0.19 19.66 -16.70
CA ARG A 143 0.43 19.82 -18.13
C ARG A 143 0.11 21.24 -18.63
N ARG A 144 -0.93 21.87 -18.06
CA ARG A 144 -1.30 23.26 -18.38
C ARG A 144 -0.46 24.32 -17.65
N GLY A 145 0.37 23.93 -16.69
CA GLY A 145 1.10 24.85 -15.82
C GLY A 145 0.25 25.47 -14.69
N ASP A 146 -0.98 24.97 -14.52
CA ASP A 146 -1.97 25.51 -13.59
C ASP A 146 -1.93 24.87 -12.20
N LEU A 147 -1.12 23.83 -12.00
CA LEU A 147 -1.06 23.12 -10.72
C LEU A 147 -0.69 24.03 -9.54
N GLN A 148 0.10 25.08 -9.80
CA GLN A 148 0.46 26.08 -8.79
C GLN A 148 -0.75 26.85 -8.24
N ASN A 149 -1.89 26.82 -8.92
CA ASN A 149 -3.15 27.38 -8.38
C ASN A 149 -3.63 26.65 -7.12
N LEU A 150 -3.16 25.42 -6.86
CA LEU A 150 -3.43 24.71 -5.60
C LEU A 150 -2.90 25.46 -4.37
N ARG A 151 -1.91 26.35 -4.53
CA ARG A 151 -1.40 27.22 -3.44
C ARG A 151 -2.45 28.15 -2.84
N ARG A 152 -3.60 28.34 -3.50
CA ARG A 152 -4.73 29.11 -2.96
C ARG A 152 -5.47 28.37 -1.84
N TRP A 153 -5.24 27.06 -1.70
CA TRP A 153 -5.82 26.23 -0.65
C TRP A 153 -4.89 26.18 0.58
N PRO A 154 -5.42 25.91 1.78
CA PRO A 154 -4.62 25.79 3.00
C PRO A 154 -3.85 24.46 3.02
N LEU A 155 -2.77 24.41 2.22
CA LEU A 155 -1.85 23.28 2.11
C LEU A 155 -0.79 23.33 3.21
N THR A 156 -0.38 22.15 3.68
CA THR A 156 0.78 22.01 4.55
C THR A 156 2.08 22.30 3.80
N LYS A 157 3.19 22.52 4.52
CA LYS A 157 4.51 22.69 3.90
C LYS A 157 4.91 21.49 3.03
N PHE A 158 4.58 20.27 3.48
CA PHE A 158 4.84 19.05 2.74
C PHE A 158 4.04 18.98 1.43
N GLU A 159 2.77 19.38 1.47
CA GLU A 159 1.92 19.42 0.27
C GLU A 159 2.36 20.51 -0.72
N LEU A 160 2.76 21.69 -0.23
CA LEU A 160 3.31 22.75 -1.08
C LEU A 160 4.57 22.30 -1.83
N GLN A 161 5.50 21.64 -1.13
CA GLN A 161 6.69 21.06 -1.77
C GLN A 161 6.32 19.95 -2.77
N SER A 162 5.31 19.14 -2.45
CA SER A 162 4.84 18.10 -3.36
C SER A 162 4.19 18.68 -4.62
N VAL A 163 3.53 19.85 -4.54
CA VAL A 163 3.04 20.59 -5.71
C VAL A 163 4.20 21.12 -6.56
N GLU A 164 5.31 21.55 -5.95
CA GLU A 164 6.52 21.99 -6.67
C GLU A 164 7.23 20.83 -7.37
N GLU A 165 7.27 19.66 -6.73
CA GLU A 165 7.92 18.45 -7.25
C GLU A 165 6.97 17.55 -8.06
N PHE A 166 5.74 17.98 -8.34
CA PHE A 166 4.72 17.15 -8.98
C PHE A 166 5.11 16.65 -10.38
N GLY A 167 6.02 17.36 -11.07
CA GLY A 167 6.61 16.89 -12.33
C GLY A 167 7.18 15.47 -12.22
N ARG A 168 7.66 15.10 -11.03
CA ARG A 168 8.15 13.75 -10.73
C ARG A 168 7.04 12.69 -10.77
N PHE A 169 5.86 12.97 -10.22
CA PHE A 169 4.72 12.07 -10.35
C PHE A 169 4.28 11.91 -11.80
N ALA A 170 4.26 13.02 -12.56
CA ALA A 170 3.94 12.98 -13.98
C ALA A 170 4.94 12.13 -14.78
N GLU A 171 6.23 12.19 -14.44
CA GLU A 171 7.27 11.34 -15.03
C GLU A 171 7.00 9.85 -14.76
N ILE A 172 6.69 9.47 -13.51
CA ILE A 172 6.32 8.09 -13.16
C ILE A 172 5.10 7.62 -13.98
N CYS A 173 4.05 8.44 -14.04
CA CYS A 173 2.82 8.12 -14.77
C CYS A 173 3.00 8.02 -16.29
N SER A 174 4.04 8.65 -16.87
CA SER A 174 4.28 8.64 -18.32
C SER A 174 4.53 7.23 -18.90
N CYS A 175 4.93 6.28 -18.06
CA CYS A 175 5.21 4.89 -18.43
C CYS A 175 4.08 3.92 -18.04
N LEU A 176 2.94 4.43 -17.58
CA LEU A 176 1.89 3.64 -16.94
C LEU A 176 0.52 3.89 -17.60
N THR A 177 -0.40 2.96 -17.42
CA THR A 177 -1.81 3.15 -17.79
C THR A 177 -2.59 3.76 -16.64
N GLU A 178 -3.72 4.40 -16.93
CA GLU A 178 -4.56 5.07 -15.91
C GLU A 178 -4.96 4.13 -14.75
N SER A 179 -5.16 2.84 -15.03
CA SER A 179 -5.46 1.83 -14.03
C SER A 179 -4.37 1.63 -12.97
N GLN A 180 -3.16 2.14 -13.22
CA GLN A 180 -1.98 2.03 -12.36
C GLN A 180 -1.64 3.36 -11.66
N TYR A 181 -2.42 4.43 -11.87
CA TYR A 181 -2.14 5.73 -11.26
C TYR A 181 -2.22 5.71 -9.73
N VAL A 182 -3.07 4.85 -9.16
CA VAL A 182 -3.13 4.66 -7.70
C VAL A 182 -1.82 4.07 -7.16
N ASP A 183 -1.30 3.02 -7.80
CA ASP A 183 -0.01 2.42 -7.42
C ASP A 183 1.15 3.41 -7.64
N ALA A 184 1.10 4.18 -8.72
CA ALA A 184 2.05 5.26 -8.99
C ALA A 184 2.03 6.34 -7.91
N TRP A 185 0.84 6.67 -7.39
CA TRP A 185 0.68 7.64 -6.31
C TRP A 185 1.30 7.13 -5.01
N HIS A 186 1.11 5.85 -4.69
CA HIS A 186 1.76 5.22 -3.53
C HIS A 186 3.27 5.16 -3.68
N LEU A 187 3.77 4.80 -4.86
CA LEU A 187 5.21 4.84 -5.16
C LEU A 187 5.76 6.27 -4.97
N TRP A 188 5.11 7.28 -5.53
CA TRP A 188 5.54 8.67 -5.37
C TRP A 188 5.43 9.16 -3.92
N THR A 189 4.43 8.70 -3.17
CA THR A 189 4.31 8.94 -1.72
C THR A 189 5.53 8.39 -0.98
N ALA A 190 6.00 7.20 -1.34
CA ALA A 190 7.22 6.61 -0.80
C ALA A 190 8.46 7.45 -1.15
N GLU A 191 8.60 7.88 -2.42
CA GLU A 191 9.70 8.76 -2.84
C GLU A 191 9.72 10.08 -2.07
N ARG A 192 8.57 10.77 -1.96
CA ARG A 192 8.42 12.04 -1.24
C ARG A 192 8.71 11.92 0.26
N SER A 193 8.56 10.72 0.80
CA SER A 193 8.80 10.44 2.22
C SER A 193 10.18 9.86 2.50
N GLY A 194 11.05 9.74 1.48
CA GLY A 194 12.39 9.16 1.62
C GLY A 194 12.39 7.67 1.97
N ILE A 195 11.33 6.95 1.58
CA ILE A 195 11.17 5.52 1.86
C ILE A 195 11.85 4.68 0.77
N ASP A 196 12.67 3.71 1.18
CA ASP A 196 13.53 2.95 0.27
C ASP A 196 12.72 2.05 -0.68
N PHE A 197 11.65 1.43 -0.17
CA PHE A 197 10.85 0.45 -0.90
C PHE A 197 9.34 0.73 -0.89
N PHE A 198 8.67 0.37 -1.99
CA PHE A 198 7.21 0.27 -2.06
C PHE A 198 6.84 -1.20 -2.26
N LEU A 199 6.21 -1.80 -1.25
CA LEU A 199 5.81 -3.21 -1.27
C LEU A 199 4.44 -3.36 -1.91
N THR A 200 4.34 -4.18 -2.96
CA THR A 200 3.07 -4.45 -3.65
C THR A 200 2.99 -5.89 -4.18
N LEU A 201 1.77 -6.35 -4.48
CA LEU A 201 1.48 -7.59 -5.20
C LEU A 201 0.99 -7.35 -6.64
N ASP A 202 1.16 -6.15 -7.18
CA ASP A 202 0.86 -5.88 -8.60
C ASP A 202 2.07 -6.18 -9.49
N LYS A 203 2.04 -7.37 -10.10
CA LYS A 203 3.09 -7.81 -11.04
C LYS A 203 3.18 -6.96 -12.30
N ARG A 204 2.07 -6.39 -12.78
CA ARG A 204 2.09 -5.56 -13.98
C ARG A 204 2.76 -4.22 -13.66
N PHE A 205 2.44 -3.64 -12.51
CA PHE A 205 3.07 -2.41 -12.03
C PHE A 205 4.57 -2.58 -11.77
N VAL A 206 4.98 -3.60 -11.00
CA VAL A 206 6.40 -3.85 -10.73
C VAL A 206 7.18 -4.05 -12.03
N ASN A 207 6.67 -4.85 -12.96
CA ASN A 207 7.32 -5.03 -14.26
C ASN A 207 7.38 -3.74 -15.08
N ALA A 208 6.30 -2.96 -15.09
CA ALA A 208 6.24 -1.68 -15.80
C ALA A 208 7.33 -0.72 -15.29
N MET A 209 7.49 -0.63 -13.98
CA MET A 209 8.42 0.29 -13.34
C MET A 209 9.88 -0.20 -13.35
N THR A 210 10.13 -1.50 -13.25
CA THR A 210 11.50 -2.03 -13.06
C THR A 210 12.12 -2.61 -14.31
N ARG A 211 11.32 -3.08 -15.29
CA ARG A 211 11.83 -3.77 -16.48
C ARG A 211 11.67 -2.97 -17.76
N THR A 212 10.59 -2.20 -17.88
CA THR A 212 10.27 -1.50 -19.12
C THR A 212 10.45 0.01 -19.04
N SER A 213 10.21 0.60 -17.87
CA SER A 213 10.42 2.04 -17.67
C SER A 213 11.91 2.38 -17.63
N ARG A 214 12.25 3.58 -18.11
CA ARG A 214 13.59 4.18 -17.99
C ARG A 214 13.66 5.22 -16.88
N VAL A 215 12.57 5.41 -16.13
CA VAL A 215 12.51 6.37 -15.03
C VAL A 215 13.40 5.86 -13.90
N SER A 216 14.40 6.65 -13.50
CA SER A 216 15.21 6.35 -12.31
C SER A 216 14.30 6.38 -11.10
N LEU A 217 14.27 5.33 -10.27
CA LEU A 217 13.37 5.24 -9.12
C LEU A 217 14.10 5.55 -7.81
N LEU A 218 13.58 6.50 -7.04
CA LEU A 218 14.12 6.85 -5.73
C LEU A 218 13.65 5.87 -4.64
N SER A 219 12.41 5.38 -4.80
CA SER A 219 11.84 4.29 -4.03
C SER A 219 11.59 3.12 -4.98
N ARG A 220 11.95 1.89 -4.58
CA ARG A 220 11.86 0.73 -5.48
C ARG A 220 10.57 -0.06 -5.24
N PRO A 221 9.70 -0.24 -6.25
CA PRO A 221 8.57 -1.14 -6.14
C PRO A 221 9.07 -2.58 -6.19
N ILE A 222 8.83 -3.36 -5.14
CA ILE A 222 9.33 -4.73 -5.00
C ILE A 222 8.27 -5.65 -4.38
N TYR A 223 8.46 -6.96 -4.55
CA TYR A 223 7.63 -7.96 -3.86
C TYR A 223 8.17 -8.23 -2.44
N PRO A 224 7.33 -8.77 -1.53
CA PRO A 224 7.78 -9.22 -0.21
C PRO A 224 8.98 -10.17 -0.25
N SER A 225 8.98 -11.15 -1.17
CA SER A 225 10.08 -12.11 -1.34
C SER A 225 11.41 -11.44 -1.66
N ASP A 226 11.40 -10.44 -2.54
CA ASP A 226 12.60 -9.68 -2.92
C ASP A 226 13.18 -8.92 -1.72
N LEU A 227 12.33 -8.30 -0.89
CA LEU A 227 12.79 -7.55 0.29
C LEU A 227 13.46 -8.48 1.30
N VAL A 228 12.87 -9.66 1.53
CA VAL A 228 13.43 -10.67 2.42
C VAL A 228 14.75 -11.22 1.87
N ALA A 229 14.87 -11.41 0.56
CA ALA A 229 16.12 -11.81 -0.07
C ALA A 229 17.21 -10.75 0.13
N ILE A 230 16.90 -9.47 -0.01
CA ILE A 230 17.82 -8.36 0.28
C ILE A 230 18.30 -8.43 1.74
N ALA A 231 17.38 -8.58 2.69
CA ALA A 231 17.71 -8.67 4.11
C ALA A 231 18.67 -9.83 4.43
N ARG A 232 18.45 -10.99 3.82
CA ARG A 232 19.30 -12.18 4.00
C ARG A 232 20.72 -11.95 3.45
N CYS A 233 20.84 -11.27 2.31
CA CYS A 233 22.15 -10.93 1.75
C CYS A 233 22.92 -9.95 2.64
N ASP A 234 22.24 -8.92 3.15
CA ASP A 234 22.86 -7.93 4.04
C ASP A 234 23.34 -8.57 5.35
N ASP A 235 22.61 -9.54 5.89
CA ASP A 235 23.02 -10.31 7.08
C ASP A 235 24.27 -11.18 6.83
N HIS A 236 24.41 -11.75 5.63
CA HIS A 236 25.58 -12.54 5.25
C HIS A 236 26.85 -11.68 5.15
N ASP A 237 26.76 -10.47 4.59
CA ASP A 237 27.90 -9.54 4.53
C ASP A 237 28.38 -9.12 5.94
N LEU A 238 27.46 -8.99 6.91
CA LEU A 238 27.79 -8.68 8.30
C LEU A 238 28.46 -9.85 9.05
N LEU A 239 28.15 -11.09 8.70
CA LEU A 239 28.77 -12.29 9.29
C LEU A 239 30.17 -12.56 8.72
N ASP A 240 30.40 -12.27 7.44
CA ASP A 240 31.71 -12.39 6.80
C ASP A 240 32.72 -11.33 7.28
N MET A 241 32.23 -10.18 7.75
CA MET A 241 33.09 -9.18 8.39
C MET A 241 33.47 -9.55 9.83
N LYS A 242 32.56 -10.17 10.60
CA LYS A 242 32.83 -10.60 11.98
C LYS A 242 33.66 -11.87 12.11
N SER A 243 33.77 -12.66 11.04
CA SER A 243 34.62 -13.86 10.99
C SER A 243 36.05 -13.56 10.54
N LYS A 244 36.35 -12.30 10.19
CA LYS A 244 37.69 -11.81 9.81
C LYS A 244 38.34 -10.91 10.87
N GLU A 245 37.69 -10.73 12.03
CA GLU A 245 38.27 -10.13 13.24
C GLU A 245 38.67 -11.24 14.23
#